data_AF-A3DMS1-F1
#
_entry.id   AF-A3DMS1-F1
#
_cell.length_a   1.000
_cell.length_b   1.000
_cell.length_c   1.000
_cell.angle_alpha   90.00
_cell.angle_beta   90.00
_cell.angle_gamma   90.00
#
_symmetry.space_group_name_H-M   'P 1'
#
loop_
_entity.id
_entity.type
_entity.pdbx_description
1 polymer ?
#
loop_
_entity_poly.entity_id
_entity_poly.type
_entity_poly.pdbx_seq_one_letter_code
_entity_poly.pdbx_strand_id
1 'polypeptide(L)'
;MADFKIVISDPQAPKEETVVKVKVVGDPEIKFDENVKEGFELPILKMNSKTAEKIKAVHGVATIRMYKPGTKDKVKITGKIIVDDNIPENEVRVNAEQLVNATGTNELEGELFRARAWQIRINDDRTKLLIGLKIGDEFDGSIVGLKNVKLKIRGGSDNSGFPMRPDVMGGVKKRVLLSGPPGFHPREKGERRRKMIRGNTITEDIVQINTVIKYV
;
A
#
# COMPACT_ATOMS: atom_id res chain seq x y z
N MET A 1 -5.86 7.84 19.31
CA MET A 1 -6.41 6.54 18.89
C MET A 1 -5.37 5.86 18.02
N ALA A 2 -5.37 4.52 17.94
CA ALA A 2 -4.36 3.82 17.14
C ALA A 2 -4.69 3.97 15.64
N ASP A 3 -3.76 4.54 14.88
CA ASP A 3 -3.82 4.53 13.42
C ASP A 3 -3.37 3.16 12.92
N PHE A 4 -4.17 2.54 12.06
CA PHE A 4 -3.72 1.35 11.36
C PHE A 4 -3.21 1.72 9.97
N LYS A 5 -1.99 1.27 9.67
CA LYS A 5 -1.46 1.24 8.31
C LYS A 5 -1.88 -0.08 7.65
N ILE A 6 -2.80 0.00 6.71
CA ILE A 6 -3.24 -1.17 5.94
C ILE A 6 -2.40 -1.27 4.68
N VAL A 7 -1.69 -2.38 4.54
CA VAL A 7 -0.95 -2.74 3.34
C VAL A 7 -1.83 -3.65 2.50
N ILE A 8 -2.23 -3.18 1.33
CA ILE A 8 -3.10 -3.90 0.41
C ILE A 8 -2.23 -4.50 -0.69
N SER A 9 -2.34 -5.81 -0.90
CA SER A 9 -1.69 -6.50 -2.02
C SER A 9 -2.72 -6.99 -3.03
N ASP A 10 -2.46 -6.69 -4.29
CA ASP A 10 -3.22 -7.17 -5.44
C ASP A 10 -2.57 -8.46 -5.98
N PRO A 11 -3.21 -9.64 -5.80
CA PRO A 11 -2.64 -10.91 -6.25
C PRO A 11 -2.80 -11.16 -7.76
N GLN A 12 -3.69 -10.44 -8.47
CA GLN A 12 -3.88 -10.59 -9.92
C GLN A 12 -3.00 -9.65 -10.74
N ALA A 13 -2.31 -8.70 -10.11
CA ALA A 13 -1.35 -7.87 -10.81
C ALA A 13 -0.25 -8.76 -11.46
N PRO A 14 -0.01 -8.63 -12.78
CA PRO A 14 0.94 -9.48 -13.48
C PRO A 14 2.36 -9.34 -12.90
N LYS A 15 3.14 -10.43 -12.92
CA LYS A 15 4.55 -10.40 -12.49
C LYS A 15 5.39 -9.50 -13.40
N GLU A 16 5.07 -9.50 -14.68
CA GLU A 16 5.65 -8.60 -15.68
C GLU A 16 4.77 -7.34 -15.76
N GLU A 17 5.33 -6.22 -15.33
CA GLU A 17 4.65 -4.94 -15.31
C GLU A 17 4.45 -4.45 -16.75
N THR A 18 3.21 -4.20 -17.16
CA THR A 18 2.94 -3.42 -18.38
C THR A 18 3.29 -1.97 -18.11
N VAL A 19 4.54 -1.60 -18.42
CA VAL A 19 5.08 -0.27 -18.18
C VAL A 19 4.72 0.66 -19.35
N VAL A 20 4.07 1.77 -19.04
CA VAL A 20 3.81 2.86 -19.99
C VAL A 20 4.77 4.00 -19.68
N LYS A 21 5.55 4.42 -20.68
CA LYS A 21 6.37 5.63 -20.56
C LYS A 21 5.46 6.85 -20.59
N VAL A 22 5.56 7.70 -19.58
CA VAL A 22 4.71 8.88 -19.44
C VAL A 22 5.53 10.11 -19.09
N LYS A 23 5.10 11.27 -19.58
CA LYS A 23 5.57 12.58 -19.11
C LYS A 23 4.78 12.92 -17.84
N VAL A 24 5.47 13.02 -16.72
CA VAL A 24 4.88 13.41 -15.44
C VAL A 24 4.99 14.91 -15.31
N VAL A 25 3.85 15.59 -15.19
CA VAL A 25 3.76 17.06 -15.09
C VAL A 25 3.15 17.42 -13.74
N GLY A 26 3.77 18.37 -13.05
CA GLY A 26 3.25 18.94 -11.82
C GLY A 26 2.08 19.89 -12.12
N ASP A 27 0.88 19.54 -11.69
CA ASP A 27 -0.31 20.38 -11.76
C ASP A 27 -0.62 20.97 -10.38
N PRO A 28 -0.59 22.32 -10.22
CA PRO A 28 -0.89 22.98 -8.95
C PRO A 28 -2.37 22.87 -8.56
N GLU A 29 -3.28 22.52 -9.47
CA GLU A 29 -4.71 22.38 -9.17
C GLU A 29 -5.04 21.08 -8.43
N ILE A 30 -4.14 20.09 -8.48
CA ILE A 30 -4.35 18.83 -7.75
C ILE A 30 -4.12 19.11 -6.27
N LYS A 31 -5.20 19.10 -5.48
CA LYS A 31 -5.12 19.30 -4.03
C LYS A 31 -4.20 18.27 -3.38
N PHE A 32 -3.29 18.76 -2.54
CA PHE A 32 -2.43 17.95 -1.69
C PHE A 32 -2.75 18.29 -0.23
N ASP A 33 -3.95 17.86 0.15
CA ASP A 33 -4.48 18.07 1.50
C ASP A 33 -3.66 17.26 2.53
N GLU A 34 -3.75 17.65 3.80
CA GLU A 34 -3.04 16.97 4.91
C GLU A 34 -3.33 15.46 4.95
N ASN A 35 -4.53 15.04 4.55
CA ASN A 35 -4.91 13.64 4.45
C ASN A 35 -4.03 12.84 3.46
N VAL A 36 -3.61 13.46 2.36
CA VAL A 36 -2.71 12.83 1.38
C VAL A 36 -1.28 12.81 1.92
N LYS A 37 -0.86 13.88 2.62
CA LYS A 37 0.45 13.95 3.30
C LYS A 37 0.59 12.87 4.37
N GLU A 38 -0.46 12.65 5.16
CA GLU A 38 -0.47 11.69 6.24
C GLU A 38 -0.71 10.25 5.75
N GLY A 39 -1.17 10.07 4.52
CA GLY A 39 -1.40 8.78 3.88
C GLY A 39 -2.77 8.17 4.18
N PHE A 40 -3.73 8.97 4.64
CA PHE A 40 -5.14 8.59 4.75
C PHE A 40 -5.79 8.42 3.38
N GLU A 41 -5.34 9.20 2.40
CA GLU A 41 -5.78 9.12 1.01
C GLU A 41 -4.60 8.96 0.06
N LEU A 42 -4.83 8.22 -1.03
CA LEU A 42 -3.84 8.09 -2.09
C LEU A 42 -3.80 9.40 -2.92
N PRO A 43 -2.62 9.88 -3.32
CA PRO A 43 -2.50 11.05 -4.18
C PRO A 43 -3.23 10.82 -5.51
N ILE A 44 -3.76 11.89 -6.09
CA ILE A 44 -4.50 11.83 -7.34
C ILE A 44 -3.52 11.83 -8.51
N LEU A 45 -3.69 10.88 -9.43
CA LEU A 45 -3.00 10.81 -10.71
C LEU A 45 -4.03 11.07 -11.81
N LYS A 46 -4.03 12.28 -12.39
CA LYS A 46 -4.90 12.57 -13.53
C LYS A 46 -4.23 12.09 -14.82
N MET A 47 -4.94 11.31 -15.63
CA MET A 47 -4.44 10.82 -16.92
C MET A 47 -5.57 10.62 -17.92
N ASN A 48 -5.22 10.54 -19.20
CA ASN A 48 -6.16 10.25 -20.27
C ASN A 48 -6.73 8.81 -20.17
N SER A 49 -7.98 8.61 -20.61
CA SER A 49 -8.65 7.30 -20.70
C SER A 49 -7.79 6.24 -21.41
N LYS A 50 -7.15 6.59 -22.54
CA LYS A 50 -6.25 5.68 -23.28
C LYS A 50 -5.06 5.22 -22.45
N THR A 51 -4.46 6.12 -21.66
CA THR A 51 -3.31 5.80 -20.80
C THR A 51 -3.75 4.92 -19.64
N ALA A 52 -4.92 5.18 -19.06
CA ALA A 52 -5.49 4.35 -18.00
C ALA A 52 -5.79 2.91 -18.48
N GLU A 53 -6.33 2.76 -19.69
CA GLU A 53 -6.63 1.46 -20.31
C GLU A 53 -5.36 0.63 -20.55
N LYS A 54 -4.26 1.25 -21.00
CA LYS A 54 -2.99 0.55 -21.24
C LYS A 54 -2.44 -0.15 -19.99
N ILE A 55 -2.63 0.44 -18.82
CA ILE A 55 -2.12 -0.09 -17.54
C ILE A 55 -3.00 -1.24 -17.02
N LYS A 56 -4.28 -1.29 -17.43
CA LYS A 56 -5.28 -2.25 -16.93
C LYS A 56 -5.36 -2.27 -15.39
N ALA A 57 -5.39 -1.07 -14.79
CA ALA A 57 -5.50 -0.91 -13.34
C ALA A 57 -6.93 -1.17 -12.86
N VAL A 58 -7.25 -2.44 -12.58
CA VAL A 58 -8.60 -2.90 -12.17
C VAL A 58 -9.17 -2.12 -10.98
N HIS A 59 -8.31 -1.76 -10.02
CA HIS A 59 -8.72 -1.06 -8.79
C HIS A 59 -8.56 0.46 -8.84
N GLY A 60 -8.21 1.02 -10.01
CA GLY A 60 -7.96 2.45 -10.16
C GLY A 60 -6.76 2.97 -9.39
N VAL A 61 -5.77 2.11 -9.09
CA VAL A 61 -4.52 2.50 -8.42
C VAL A 61 -3.33 2.19 -9.31
N ALA A 62 -2.47 3.18 -9.53
CA ALA A 62 -1.23 3.02 -10.30
C ALA A 62 -0.03 3.57 -9.53
N THR A 63 1.14 3.05 -9.90
CA THR A 63 2.43 3.53 -9.40
C THR A 63 3.21 4.13 -10.57
N ILE A 64 3.70 5.35 -10.37
CA ILE A 64 4.64 6.03 -11.25
C ILE A 64 6.04 5.84 -10.66
N ARG A 65 6.95 5.30 -11.45
CA ARG A 65 8.38 5.21 -11.16
C ARG A 65 9.12 6.29 -11.94
N MET A 66 9.84 7.15 -11.24
CA MET A 66 10.65 8.23 -11.81
C MET A 66 12.09 8.10 -11.30
N TYR A 67 13.02 8.74 -11.98
CA TYR A 67 14.43 8.83 -11.58
C TYR A 67 14.77 10.29 -11.31
N LYS A 68 15.32 10.61 -10.14
CA LYS A 68 15.73 12.00 -9.86
C LYS A 68 16.81 12.44 -10.87
N PRO A 69 16.72 13.65 -11.43
CA PRO A 69 17.78 14.18 -12.28
C PRO A 69 19.00 14.47 -11.39
N GLY A 70 20.16 13.93 -11.76
CA GLY A 70 21.40 14.05 -10.99
C GLY A 70 21.77 12.81 -10.18
N THR A 71 20.87 12.29 -9.35
CA THR A 71 21.21 11.21 -8.39
C THR A 71 20.88 9.79 -8.85
N LYS A 72 20.19 9.60 -10.00
CA LYS A 72 19.64 8.29 -10.45
C LYS A 72 18.79 7.56 -9.40
N ASP A 73 18.39 8.25 -8.33
CA ASP A 73 17.59 7.69 -7.25
C ASP A 73 16.18 7.39 -7.77
N LYS A 74 15.71 6.17 -7.50
CA LYS A 74 14.38 5.70 -7.88
C LYS A 74 13.34 6.27 -6.91
N VAL A 75 12.42 7.07 -7.45
CA VAL A 75 11.26 7.61 -6.74
C VAL A 75 10.01 6.90 -7.22
N LYS A 76 9.14 6.51 -6.30
CA LYS A 76 7.84 5.91 -6.61
C LYS A 76 6.71 6.73 -6.01
N ILE A 77 5.72 7.07 -6.81
CA ILE A 77 4.47 7.69 -6.36
C ILE A 77 3.34 6.71 -6.70
N THR A 78 2.63 6.23 -5.67
CA THR A 78 1.44 5.39 -5.87
C THR A 78 0.21 6.21 -5.57
N GLY A 79 -0.75 6.25 -6.50
CA GLY A 79 -1.90 7.13 -6.41
C GLY A 79 -3.15 6.56 -7.07
N LYS A 80 -4.28 7.20 -6.78
CA LYS A 80 -5.59 6.90 -7.37
C LYS A 80 -5.70 7.57 -8.73
N ILE A 81 -6.11 6.80 -9.74
CA ILE A 81 -6.29 7.27 -11.10
C ILE A 81 -7.60 8.04 -11.20
N ILE A 82 -7.54 9.25 -11.73
CA ILE A 82 -8.69 10.01 -12.20
C ILE A 82 -8.54 10.19 -13.70
N VAL A 83 -9.57 9.81 -14.45
CA VAL A 83 -9.58 9.96 -15.89
C VAL A 83 -10.00 11.38 -16.24
N ASP A 84 -9.16 12.08 -17.01
CA ASP A 84 -9.43 13.41 -17.54
C ASP A 84 -8.98 13.43 -19.01
N ASP A 85 -9.96 13.50 -19.92
CA ASP A 85 -9.73 13.41 -21.36
C ASP A 85 -9.08 14.69 -21.94
N ASN A 86 -8.92 15.75 -21.14
CA ASN A 86 -8.21 16.97 -21.54
C ASN A 86 -6.69 16.81 -21.54
N ILE A 87 -6.16 15.74 -20.94
CA ILE A 87 -4.72 15.52 -20.81
C ILE A 87 -4.20 14.78 -22.07
N PRO A 88 -3.08 15.21 -22.66
CA PRO A 88 -2.47 14.51 -23.80
C PRO A 88 -2.17 13.03 -23.51
N GLU A 89 -2.16 12.22 -24.56
CA GLU A 89 -1.80 10.80 -24.44
C GLU A 89 -0.36 10.66 -23.93
N ASN A 90 -0.16 9.80 -22.93
CA ASN A 90 1.12 9.59 -22.22
C ASN A 90 1.57 10.76 -21.33
N GLU A 91 0.68 11.68 -20.95
CA GLU A 91 0.93 12.65 -19.89
C GLU A 91 0.17 12.23 -18.61
N VAL A 92 0.83 12.34 -17.45
CA VAL A 92 0.21 12.15 -16.13
C VAL A 92 0.44 13.38 -15.30
N ARG A 93 -0.65 13.97 -14.81
CA ARG A 93 -0.60 15.11 -13.91
C ARG A 93 -0.66 14.65 -12.47
N VAL A 94 0.31 15.09 -11.69
CA VAL A 94 0.42 14.86 -10.25
C VAL A 94 0.57 16.20 -9.54
N ASN A 95 0.34 16.27 -8.23
CA ASN A 95 0.51 17.53 -7.51
C ASN A 95 1.94 18.07 -7.65
N ALA A 96 2.05 19.37 -7.97
CA ALA A 96 3.33 20.04 -8.18
C ALA A 96 4.26 20.01 -6.95
N GLU A 97 3.73 20.22 -5.74
CA GLU A 97 4.54 20.15 -4.51
C GLU A 97 5.07 18.74 -4.26
N GLN A 98 4.22 17.73 -4.46
CA GLN A 98 4.61 16.33 -4.28
C GLN A 98 5.72 15.94 -5.25
N LEU A 99 5.61 16.38 -6.51
CA LEU A 99 6.61 16.13 -7.52
C LEU A 99 7.93 16.86 -7.20
N VAL A 100 7.88 18.16 -6.87
CA VAL A 100 9.07 18.95 -6.50
C VAL A 100 9.77 18.36 -5.28
N ASN A 101 9.03 18.00 -4.23
CA ASN A 101 9.61 17.38 -3.04
C ASN A 101 10.26 16.03 -3.36
N ALA A 102 9.69 15.28 -4.31
CA ALA A 102 10.16 13.95 -4.63
C ALA A 102 11.34 13.96 -5.62
N THR A 103 11.29 14.75 -6.70
CA THR A 103 12.28 14.75 -7.79
C THR A 103 13.10 16.02 -7.92
N GLY A 104 12.64 17.14 -7.34
CA GLY A 104 13.29 18.45 -7.46
C GLY A 104 12.96 19.20 -8.76
N THR A 105 12.10 18.66 -9.63
CA THR A 105 11.70 19.27 -10.90
C THR A 105 10.18 19.19 -11.09
N ASN A 106 9.62 20.12 -11.87
CA ASN A 106 8.18 20.20 -12.19
C ASN A 106 7.74 19.27 -13.34
N GLU A 107 8.68 18.78 -14.12
CA GLU A 107 8.43 17.87 -15.23
C GLU A 107 9.50 16.78 -15.25
N LEU A 108 9.11 15.53 -15.48
CA LEU A 108 10.04 14.42 -15.59
C LEU A 108 9.44 13.25 -16.36
N GLU A 109 10.28 12.48 -17.06
CA GLU A 109 9.87 11.22 -17.67
C GLU A 109 9.76 10.10 -16.61
N GLY A 110 8.62 9.43 -16.61
CA GLY A 110 8.30 8.36 -15.68
C GLY A 110 7.80 7.11 -16.38
N GLU A 111 7.78 6.04 -15.61
CA GLU A 111 7.26 4.73 -15.98
C GLU A 111 6.02 4.46 -15.12
N LEU A 112 4.87 4.41 -15.75
CA LEU A 112 3.58 4.17 -15.11
C LEU A 112 3.19 2.70 -15.25
N PHE A 113 2.83 2.07 -14.13
CA PHE A 113 2.40 0.67 -14.08
C PHE A 113 1.33 0.45 -12.99
N ARG A 114 0.63 -0.68 -13.05
CA ARG A 114 -0.40 -1.05 -12.07
C ARG A 114 0.25 -1.28 -10.70
N ALA A 115 -0.32 -0.69 -9.66
CA ALA A 115 0.19 -0.90 -8.31
C ALA A 115 -0.05 -2.35 -7.84
N ARG A 116 1.02 -3.06 -7.50
CA ARG A 116 0.95 -4.45 -6.97
C ARG A 116 0.64 -4.48 -5.48
N ALA A 117 1.11 -3.47 -4.77
CA ALA A 117 0.81 -3.25 -3.37
C ALA A 117 0.88 -1.76 -3.05
N TRP A 118 0.04 -1.31 -2.14
CA TRP A 118 0.03 0.07 -1.65
C TRP A 118 -0.39 0.10 -0.18
N GLN A 119 -0.20 1.27 0.43
CA GLN A 119 -0.47 1.48 1.84
C GLN A 119 -1.51 2.59 1.99
N ILE A 120 -2.46 2.38 2.89
CA ILE A 120 -3.47 3.37 3.26
C ILE A 120 -3.54 3.39 4.78
N ARG A 121 -3.48 4.57 5.38
CA ARG A 121 -3.76 4.74 6.80
C ARG A 121 -5.26 4.90 7.01
N ILE A 122 -5.75 4.33 8.09
CA ILE A 122 -7.13 4.52 8.53
C ILE A 122 -7.12 5.02 9.97
N ASN A 123 -8.09 5.88 10.28
CA ASN A 123 -8.29 6.47 11.61
C ASN A 123 -9.62 6.04 12.23
N ASP A 124 -9.69 6.26 13.55
CA ASP A 124 -10.89 6.29 14.38
C ASP A 124 -11.88 5.14 14.13
N ASP A 125 -13.03 5.44 13.55
CA ASP A 125 -14.14 4.49 13.46
C ASP A 125 -13.84 3.32 12.51
N ARG A 126 -13.01 3.54 11.49
CA ARG A 126 -12.57 2.47 10.59
C ARG A 126 -11.65 1.48 11.30
N THR A 127 -10.81 1.97 12.21
CA THR A 127 -9.91 1.15 13.03
C THR A 127 -10.72 0.23 13.93
N LYS A 128 -11.78 0.74 14.58
CA LYS A 128 -12.66 -0.03 15.47
C LYS A 128 -13.30 -1.24 14.79
N LEU A 129 -13.65 -1.12 13.51
CA LEU A 129 -14.24 -2.22 12.73
C LEU A 129 -13.28 -3.40 12.52
N LEU A 130 -11.96 -3.17 12.62
CA LEU A 130 -10.95 -4.22 12.42
C LEU A 130 -10.48 -4.86 13.73
N ILE A 131 -10.69 -4.20 14.87
CA ILE A 131 -10.32 -4.72 16.18
C ILE A 131 -11.16 -5.97 16.48
N GLY A 132 -10.50 -7.04 16.94
CA GLY A 132 -11.14 -8.33 17.21
C GLY A 132 -11.14 -9.31 16.03
N LEU A 133 -10.88 -8.85 14.80
CA LEU A 133 -10.68 -9.74 13.65
C LEU A 133 -9.38 -10.53 13.79
N LYS A 134 -9.33 -11.71 13.17
CA LYS A 134 -8.17 -12.61 13.19
C LYS A 134 -7.45 -12.65 11.84
N ILE A 135 -6.19 -13.07 11.86
CA ILE A 135 -5.51 -13.48 10.64
C ILE A 135 -6.31 -14.60 9.98
N GLY A 136 -6.64 -14.40 8.71
CA GLY A 136 -7.49 -15.30 7.93
C GLY A 136 -8.90 -14.76 7.69
N ASP A 137 -9.36 -13.81 8.51
CA ASP A 137 -10.68 -13.20 8.36
C ASP A 137 -10.71 -12.23 7.16
N GLU A 138 -11.91 -12.00 6.66
CA GLU A 138 -12.19 -11.16 5.51
C GLU A 138 -13.08 -9.99 5.92
N PHE A 139 -12.76 -8.80 5.45
CA PHE A 139 -13.55 -7.59 5.65
C PHE A 139 -13.78 -6.87 4.33
N ASP A 140 -14.74 -5.96 4.30
CA ASP A 140 -15.10 -5.23 3.08
C ASP A 140 -14.03 -4.19 2.70
N GLY A 141 -13.66 -4.16 1.41
CA GLY A 141 -12.68 -3.24 0.84
C GLY A 141 -13.12 -1.77 0.90
N SER A 142 -14.42 -1.52 1.09
CA SER A 142 -14.97 -0.16 1.22
C SER A 142 -14.31 0.64 2.36
N ILE A 143 -13.83 -0.04 3.41
CA ILE A 143 -13.13 0.59 4.55
C ILE A 143 -11.85 1.32 4.10
N VAL A 144 -11.18 0.80 3.07
CA VAL A 144 -9.95 1.39 2.51
C VAL A 144 -10.19 2.13 1.18
N GLY A 145 -11.46 2.36 0.82
CA GLY A 145 -11.82 3.05 -0.41
C GLY A 145 -11.77 2.18 -1.68
N LEU A 146 -11.75 0.85 -1.55
CA LEU A 146 -11.85 -0.08 -2.68
C LEU A 146 -13.30 -0.55 -2.85
N LYS A 147 -13.83 -0.49 -4.06
CA LYS A 147 -15.21 -0.93 -4.36
C LYS A 147 -15.23 -2.39 -4.78
N ASN A 148 -16.26 -3.12 -4.38
CA ASN A 148 -16.57 -4.49 -4.83
C ASN A 148 -15.46 -5.53 -4.59
N VAL A 149 -14.65 -5.37 -3.55
CA VAL A 149 -13.60 -6.34 -3.18
C VAL A 149 -13.63 -6.65 -1.70
N LYS A 150 -13.24 -7.86 -1.34
CA LYS A 150 -12.97 -8.21 0.06
C LYS A 150 -11.48 -8.21 0.31
N LEU A 151 -11.08 -7.82 1.50
CA LEU A 151 -9.69 -7.88 1.96
C LEU A 151 -9.54 -8.99 2.98
N LYS A 152 -8.63 -9.92 2.71
CA LYS A 152 -8.27 -10.99 3.64
C LYS A 152 -7.04 -10.59 4.45
N ILE A 153 -7.14 -10.66 5.77
CA ILE A 153 -6.02 -10.38 6.68
C ILE A 153 -5.01 -11.53 6.58
N ARG A 154 -3.76 -11.23 6.23
CA ARG A 154 -2.65 -12.20 6.16
C ARG A 154 -1.67 -12.11 7.32
N GLY A 155 -1.61 -10.97 7.99
CA GLY A 155 -0.73 -10.75 9.13
C GLY A 155 -0.66 -9.28 9.50
N GLY A 156 0.34 -8.92 10.29
CA GLY A 156 0.53 -7.56 10.74
C GLY A 156 1.74 -7.45 11.65
N SER A 157 1.99 -6.24 12.13
CA SER A 157 3.08 -5.93 13.06
C SER A 157 2.56 -5.05 14.18
N ASP A 158 3.01 -5.33 15.41
CA ASP A 158 2.71 -4.50 16.56
C ASP A 158 3.59 -3.24 16.63
N ASN A 159 3.27 -2.34 17.56
CA ASN A 159 4.05 -1.14 17.88
C ASN A 159 5.50 -1.38 18.28
N SER A 160 5.85 -2.60 18.70
CA SER A 160 7.21 -3.01 19.07
C SER A 160 7.95 -3.69 17.90
N GLY A 161 7.32 -3.77 16.72
CA GLY A 161 7.86 -4.45 15.54
C GLY A 161 7.76 -5.98 15.58
N PHE A 162 7.03 -6.56 16.54
CA PHE A 162 6.79 -8.00 16.59
C PHE A 162 5.70 -8.40 15.58
N PRO A 163 5.95 -9.42 14.75
CA PRO A 163 4.97 -9.86 13.79
C PRO A 163 3.85 -10.64 14.48
N MET A 164 2.66 -10.53 13.91
CA MET A 164 1.54 -11.40 14.27
C MET A 164 1.76 -12.81 13.71
N ARG A 165 1.33 -13.82 14.46
CA ARG A 165 1.44 -15.22 14.07
C ARG A 165 0.07 -15.90 14.10
N PRO A 166 -0.35 -16.60 13.02
CA PRO A 166 -1.70 -17.16 12.92
C PRO A 166 -2.00 -18.27 13.93
N ASP A 167 -0.96 -18.98 14.41
CA ASP A 167 -1.08 -20.12 15.33
C ASP A 167 -1.23 -19.72 16.81
N VAL A 168 -0.85 -18.49 17.17
CA VAL A 168 -1.02 -17.98 18.54
C VAL A 168 -2.34 -17.26 18.65
N MET A 169 -3.27 -17.83 19.43
CA MET A 169 -4.60 -17.25 19.59
C MET A 169 -4.58 -15.98 20.44
N GLY A 170 -5.48 -15.05 20.11
CA GLY A 170 -5.74 -13.84 20.88
C GLY A 170 -4.83 -12.66 20.52
N GLY A 171 -5.00 -11.56 21.25
CA GLY A 171 -4.22 -10.33 21.09
C GLY A 171 -3.02 -10.25 22.02
N VAL A 172 -2.40 -11.38 22.41
CA VAL A 172 -1.35 -11.40 23.44
C VAL A 172 0.05 -11.30 22.85
N LYS A 173 1.02 -10.78 23.62
CA LYS A 173 2.46 -10.93 23.32
C LYS A 173 2.97 -12.17 24.05
N LYS A 174 3.54 -13.14 23.34
CA LYS A 174 4.05 -14.39 23.93
C LYS A 174 5.45 -14.72 23.43
N ARG A 175 6.31 -15.25 24.32
CA ARG A 175 7.57 -15.89 23.91
C ARG A 175 7.31 -17.31 23.46
N VAL A 176 7.59 -17.61 22.20
CA VAL A 176 7.42 -18.95 21.63
C VAL A 176 8.75 -19.43 21.06
N LEU A 177 9.03 -20.73 21.23
CA LEU A 177 10.20 -21.38 20.65
C LEU A 177 9.95 -21.63 19.16
N LEU A 178 10.53 -20.79 18.30
CA LEU A 178 10.36 -20.85 16.85
C LEU A 178 11.52 -21.62 16.21
N SER A 179 11.19 -22.42 15.18
CA SER A 179 12.13 -23.08 14.28
C SER A 179 12.13 -22.48 12.86
N GLY A 180 11.26 -21.50 12.60
CA GLY A 180 11.07 -20.92 11.27
C GLY A 180 10.12 -19.72 11.27
N PRO A 181 9.84 -19.17 10.08
CA PRO A 181 9.00 -17.98 9.92
C PRO A 181 7.50 -18.28 10.17
N PRO A 182 6.68 -17.24 10.43
CA PRO A 182 7.04 -15.83 10.60
C PRO A 182 7.57 -15.53 12.01
N GLY A 183 8.40 -14.47 12.12
CA GLY A 183 9.00 -14.01 13.39
C GLY A 183 10.40 -14.57 13.71
N PHE A 184 10.85 -15.58 12.98
CA PHE A 184 12.21 -16.09 13.07
C PHE A 184 12.68 -16.66 11.74
N HIS A 185 13.88 -16.28 11.30
CA HIS A 185 14.54 -16.84 10.13
C HIS A 185 15.82 -17.52 10.62
N PRO A 186 15.83 -18.86 10.76
CA PRO A 186 17.01 -19.59 11.22
C PRO A 186 18.14 -19.43 10.22
N ARG A 187 19.38 -19.28 10.71
CA ARG A 187 20.59 -19.22 9.88
C ARG A 187 21.20 -20.59 9.68
N GLU A 188 21.01 -21.47 10.66
CA GLU A 188 21.53 -22.83 10.64
C GLU A 188 20.40 -23.85 10.67
N LYS A 189 20.64 -25.02 10.05
CA LYS A 189 19.68 -26.12 10.06
C LYS A 189 19.48 -26.61 11.50
N GLY A 190 18.24 -26.57 11.97
CA GLY A 190 17.88 -27.00 13.32
C GLY A 190 17.98 -25.90 14.39
N GLU A 191 18.36 -24.67 14.02
CA GLU A 191 18.35 -23.54 14.94
C GLU A 191 16.92 -23.29 15.46
N ARG A 192 16.78 -23.19 16.78
CA ARG A 192 15.53 -22.80 17.42
C ARG A 192 15.80 -21.68 18.40
N ARG A 193 14.94 -20.66 18.40
CA ARG A 193 15.08 -19.52 19.29
C ARG A 193 13.75 -19.12 19.89
N ARG A 194 13.75 -18.84 21.20
CA ARG A 194 12.59 -18.20 21.85
C ARG A 194 12.52 -16.75 21.41
N LYS A 195 11.44 -16.38 20.72
CA LYS A 195 11.18 -15.02 20.22
C LYS A 195 9.83 -14.53 20.72
N MET A 196 9.74 -13.22 20.93
CA MET A 196 8.47 -12.54 21.20
C MET A 196 7.68 -12.44 19.90
N ILE A 197 6.41 -12.79 19.95
CA ILE A 197 5.46 -12.68 18.84
C ILE A 197 4.13 -12.13 19.34
N ARG A 198 3.36 -11.53 18.42
CA ARG A 198 1.97 -11.12 18.66
C ARG A 198 1.03 -12.23 18.21
N GLY A 199 -0.07 -12.42 18.93
CA GLY A 199 -1.11 -13.36 18.54
C GLY A 199 -1.85 -12.94 17.27
N ASN A 200 -2.81 -13.77 16.86
CA ASN A 200 -3.50 -13.69 15.59
C ASN A 200 -4.66 -12.70 15.56
N THR A 201 -5.04 -12.13 16.71
CA THR A 201 -6.20 -11.21 16.82
C THR A 201 -5.74 -9.76 16.77
N ILE A 202 -6.46 -8.93 16.03
CA ILE A 202 -6.18 -7.52 15.88
C ILE A 202 -6.59 -6.75 17.15
N THR A 203 -5.70 -5.89 17.61
CA THR A 203 -5.83 -5.08 18.83
C THR A 203 -5.31 -3.67 18.56
N GLU A 204 -5.59 -2.74 19.47
CA GLU A 204 -5.10 -1.35 19.41
C GLU A 204 -3.56 -1.22 19.34
N ASP A 205 -2.80 -2.17 19.88
CA ASP A 205 -1.33 -2.14 19.81
C ASP A 205 -0.75 -2.38 18.41
N ILE A 206 -1.58 -2.77 17.44
CA ILE A 206 -1.13 -3.06 16.07
C ILE A 206 -0.95 -1.76 15.31
N VAL A 207 0.16 -1.65 14.58
CA VAL A 207 0.46 -0.48 13.75
C VAL A 207 0.23 -0.77 12.28
N GLN A 208 0.53 -1.99 11.83
CA GLN A 208 0.40 -2.38 10.43
C GLN A 208 -0.40 -3.66 10.28
N ILE A 209 -1.36 -3.66 9.34
CA ILE A 209 -2.14 -4.84 8.95
C ILE A 209 -1.84 -5.14 7.48
N ASN A 210 -1.42 -6.37 7.19
CA ASN A 210 -1.15 -6.84 5.84
C ASN A 210 -2.38 -7.59 5.31
N THR A 211 -2.91 -7.13 4.18
CA THR A 211 -4.09 -7.69 3.54
C THR A 211 -3.83 -8.08 2.09
N VAL A 212 -4.64 -9.00 1.59
CA VAL A 212 -4.65 -9.41 0.19
C VAL A 212 -6.06 -9.24 -0.35
N ILE A 213 -6.17 -8.68 -1.56
CA ILE A 213 -7.43 -8.56 -2.27
C ILE A 213 -7.93 -9.95 -2.63
N LYS A 214 -9.13 -10.26 -2.15
CA LYS A 214 -9.90 -11.41 -2.57
C LYS A 214 -10.97 -10.94 -3.53
N TYR A 215 -10.80 -11.35 -4.79
CA TYR A 215 -11.82 -11.20 -5.82
C TYR A 215 -12.99 -12.12 -5.45
N VAL A 216 -14.17 -11.52 -5.30
CA VAL A 216 -15.43 -12.23 -5.07
C VAL A 216 -16.02 -12.59 -6.43
#